data_AF-A0A950A954-F1
#
_entry.id   AF-A0A950A954-F1
#
_cell.length_a   1.000
_cell.length_b   1.000
_cell.length_c   1.000
_cell.angle_alpha   90.00
_cell.angle_beta   90.00
_cell.angle_gamma   90.00
#
_symmetry.space_group_name_H-M   'P 1'
#
loop_
_entity.id
_entity.type
_entity.pdbx_description
1 polymer ?
#
loop_
_entity_poly.entity_id
_entity_poly.type
_entity_poly.pdbx_seq_one_letter_code
_entity_poly.pdbx_strand_id
1 'polypeptide(L)'
;MATWPTITQTGGPFRWTVWGGNITNHEAFAFTLQKSEHDVGALISDVTVYVNQDGPTSEPSYNLTLTAVDQFANQVNQPITGNFESNGV
;
A
#
# COMPACT_ATOMS: atom_id res chain seq x y z
N MET A 1 12.10 -10.31 3.07
CA MET A 1 11.09 -9.46 3.71
C MET A 1 11.41 -8.01 3.45
N ALA A 2 10.44 -7.25 2.94
CA ALA A 2 10.56 -5.85 2.60
C ALA A 2 9.52 -5.03 3.38
N THR A 3 9.91 -3.86 3.88
CA THR A 3 8.99 -2.90 4.50
C THR A 3 9.24 -1.55 3.86
N TRP A 4 8.18 -0.92 3.35
CA TRP A 4 8.28 0.41 2.75
C TRP A 4 8.05 1.51 3.77
N PRO A 5 8.52 2.74 3.49
CA PRO A 5 8.30 3.88 4.37
C PRO A 5 6.82 4.04 4.72
N THR A 6 6.55 4.40 5.98
CA THR A 6 5.22 4.78 6.42
C THR A 6 4.68 5.90 5.55
N ILE A 7 3.47 5.71 5.03
CA ILE A 7 2.72 6.72 4.30
C ILE A 7 1.65 7.32 5.21
N THR A 8 1.47 8.64 5.10
CA THR A 8 0.29 9.34 5.64
C THR A 8 -0.45 9.98 4.48
N GLN A 9 -1.74 9.70 4.37
CA GLN A 9 -2.61 10.30 3.36
C GLN A 9 -3.93 10.75 3.99
N THR A 10 -4.61 11.66 3.32
CA THR A 10 -5.94 12.14 3.70
C THR A 10 -6.86 11.96 2.50
N GLY A 11 -8.02 11.35 2.68
CA GLY A 11 -8.91 11.08 1.55
C GLY A 11 -8.45 9.92 0.66
N GLY A 12 -8.71 10.05 -0.63
CA GLY A 12 -8.29 9.13 -1.67
C GLY A 12 -8.94 9.43 -3.03
N PRO A 13 -8.73 8.60 -4.05
CA PRO A 13 -7.75 7.52 -4.10
C PRO A 13 -6.31 8.03 -4.29
N PHE A 14 -5.35 7.46 -3.55
CA PHE A 14 -3.92 7.68 -3.78
C PHE A 14 -3.30 6.43 -4.39
N ARG A 15 -2.57 6.60 -5.49
CA ARG A 15 -1.87 5.51 -6.15
C ARG A 15 -0.45 5.40 -5.60
N TRP A 16 -0.14 4.28 -4.98
CA TRP A 16 1.14 4.00 -4.37
C TRP A 16 1.86 2.88 -5.12
N THR A 17 3.07 3.17 -5.61
CA THR A 17 3.96 2.16 -6.18
C THR A 17 5.05 1.81 -5.16
N VAL A 18 5.20 0.53 -4.87
CA VAL A 18 6.22 -0.04 -3.99
C VAL A 18 7.10 -1.00 -4.79
N TRP A 19 8.41 -0.88 -4.62
CA TRP A 19 9.42 -1.60 -5.37
C TRP A 19 10.73 -1.71 -4.56
N GLY A 20 11.64 -2.59 -4.96
CA GLY A 20 12.88 -2.89 -4.24
C GLY A 20 12.67 -3.78 -3.00
N GLY A 21 13.70 -3.89 -2.14
CA GLY A 21 13.59 -4.59 -0.85
C GLY A 21 13.56 -6.13 -0.90
N ASN A 22 13.97 -6.73 -2.02
CA ASN A 22 13.84 -8.18 -2.29
C ASN A 22 12.38 -8.65 -2.41
N ILE A 23 11.50 -7.84 -3.02
CA ILE A 23 10.22 -8.37 -3.51
C ILE A 23 10.50 -9.46 -4.54
N THR A 24 9.85 -10.61 -4.37
CA THR A 24 9.63 -11.60 -5.41
C THR A 24 8.20 -11.50 -5.94
N ASN A 25 7.97 -12.01 -7.15
CA ASN A 25 6.67 -12.01 -7.80
C ASN A 25 5.65 -13.00 -7.18
N HIS A 26 6.00 -13.62 -6.04
CA HIS A 26 5.20 -14.62 -5.35
C HIS A 26 5.29 -14.41 -3.83
N GLU A 27 4.71 -13.32 -3.32
CA GLU A 27 4.73 -12.99 -1.88
C GLU A 27 3.35 -12.61 -1.36
N ALA A 28 3.13 -12.85 -0.07
CA ALA A 28 2.00 -12.28 0.62
C ALA A 28 2.35 -10.86 1.07
N PHE A 29 1.45 -9.91 0.78
CA PHE A 29 1.58 -8.55 1.28
C PHE A 29 0.66 -8.31 2.47
N ALA A 30 1.07 -7.38 3.32
CA ALA A 30 0.28 -6.86 4.42
C ALA A 30 0.31 -5.34 4.40
N PHE A 31 -0.78 -4.73 4.86
CA PHE A 31 -0.81 -3.31 5.18
C PHE A 31 -1.17 -3.16 6.65
N THR A 32 -0.35 -2.43 7.39
CA THR A 32 -0.61 -2.14 8.81
C THR A 32 -1.14 -0.71 8.91
N LEU A 33 -2.40 -0.57 9.35
CA LEU A 33 -2.95 0.73 9.73
C LEU A 33 -2.40 1.12 11.11
N GLN A 34 -1.49 2.07 11.15
CA GLN A 34 -0.78 2.49 12.35
C GLN A 34 -1.53 3.58 13.13
N LYS A 35 -2.25 4.47 12.42
CA LYS A 35 -3.02 5.55 13.02
C LYS A 35 -4.20 5.96 12.14
N SER A 36 -5.36 6.18 12.76
CA SER A 36 -6.55 6.77 12.15
C SER A 36 -7.45 7.41 13.23
N GLU A 37 -8.48 8.13 12.79
CA GLU A 37 -9.58 8.57 13.65
C GLU A 37 -10.58 7.43 13.92
N HIS A 38 -11.53 7.64 14.85
CA HIS A 38 -12.60 6.69 15.13
C HIS A 38 -13.44 6.44 13.86
N ASP A 39 -13.82 5.17 13.61
CA ASP A 39 -14.54 4.69 12.43
C ASP A 39 -13.85 4.92 11.07
N VAL A 40 -12.58 5.34 11.05
CA VAL A 40 -11.81 5.53 9.82
C VAL A 40 -10.81 4.40 9.64
N GLY A 41 -10.84 3.79 8.45
CA GLY A 41 -9.95 2.72 8.02
C GLY A 41 -9.30 3.00 6.66
N ALA A 42 -8.60 1.99 6.16
CA ALA A 42 -7.94 2.00 4.87
C ALA A 42 -8.58 0.95 3.94
N LEU A 43 -9.01 1.38 2.76
CA LEU A 43 -9.35 0.50 1.64
C LEU A 43 -8.14 0.38 0.72
N ILE A 44 -7.72 -0.85 0.47
CA ILE A 44 -6.64 -1.19 -0.45
C ILE A 44 -7.27 -1.87 -1.66
N SER A 45 -7.12 -1.28 -2.85
CA SER A 45 -7.71 -1.79 -4.08
C SER A 45 -6.72 -1.77 -5.24
N ASP A 46 -7.13 -2.37 -6.37
CA ASP A 46 -6.42 -2.30 -7.66
C ASP A 46 -4.95 -2.73 -7.60
N VAL A 47 -4.66 -3.73 -6.76
CA VAL A 47 -3.31 -4.24 -6.55
C VAL A 47 -2.84 -4.96 -7.81
N THR A 48 -1.81 -4.41 -8.45
CA THR A 48 -1.18 -4.95 -9.65
C THR A 48 0.26 -5.32 -9.33
N VAL A 49 0.65 -6.55 -9.66
CA VAL A 49 2.04 -7.02 -9.58
C VAL A 49 2.65 -7.02 -10.97
N TYR A 50 3.83 -6.43 -11.11
CA TYR A 50 4.53 -6.36 -12.39
C TYR A 50 6.02 -6.25 -12.17
N VAL A 51 6.80 -6.49 -13.22
CA VAL A 51 8.23 -6.19 -13.24
C VAL A 51 8.39 -4.77 -13.75
N ASN A 52 8.80 -3.84 -12.88
CA ASN A 52 9.04 -2.46 -13.27
C ASN A 52 10.32 -2.37 -14.09
N GLN A 53 10.27 -1.73 -15.26
CA GLN A 53 11.42 -1.56 -16.15
C GLN A 53 12.13 -0.20 -15.97
N ASP A 54 11.53 0.71 -15.21
CA ASP A 54 12.05 2.07 -14.99
C ASP A 54 13.16 2.12 -13.91
N GLY A 55 13.45 0.97 -13.26
CA GLY A 55 14.54 0.79 -12.29
C GLY A 55 15.84 0.26 -12.92
N PRO A 56 17.00 0.39 -12.22
CA PRO A 56 18.31 -0.10 -12.70
C PRO A 56 18.37 -1.62 -12.88
N THR A 57 17.46 -2.32 -12.23
CA THR A 57 17.29 -3.77 -12.23
C THR A 57 15.79 -3.97 -12.40
N SER A 58 15.36 -4.68 -13.44
CA SER A 58 13.95 -4.93 -13.69
C SER A 58 13.35 -5.70 -12.50
N GLU A 59 12.76 -4.97 -11.56
CA GLU A 59 12.44 -5.48 -10.24
C GLU A 59 10.94 -5.71 -10.08
N PRO A 60 10.53 -6.82 -9.45
CA PRO A 60 9.16 -7.01 -9.01
C PRO A 60 8.67 -5.80 -8.19
N SER A 61 7.50 -5.32 -8.55
CA SER A 61 6.88 -4.11 -8.00
C SER A 61 5.39 -4.33 -7.82
N TYR A 62 4.82 -3.65 -6.84
CA TYR A 62 3.37 -3.56 -6.67
C TYR A 62 2.93 -2.13 -6.91
N ASN A 63 1.79 -1.99 -7.57
CA ASN A 63 1.06 -0.75 -7.61
C ASN A 63 -0.33 -0.97 -7.03
N LEU A 64 -0.71 -0.15 -6.06
CA LEU A 64 -1.96 -0.28 -5.32
C LEU A 64 -2.63 1.08 -5.16
N THR A 65 -3.93 1.07 -4.95
CA THR A 65 -4.72 2.23 -4.57
C THR A 65 -5.02 2.16 -3.08
N LEU A 66 -4.76 3.26 -2.38
CA LEU A 66 -5.08 3.44 -0.96
C LEU A 66 -6.12 4.55 -0.82
N THR A 67 -7.19 4.29 -0.09
CA THR A 67 -8.28 5.26 0.16
C THR A 67 -8.68 5.22 1.63
N ALA A 68 -8.80 6.39 2.27
CA ALA A 68 -9.41 6.50 3.59
C ALA A 68 -10.92 6.27 3.48
N VAL A 69 -11.46 5.34 4.27
CA VAL A 69 -12.88 4.97 4.24
C VAL A 69 -13.48 4.86 5.63
N ASP A 70 -14.81 4.93 5.74
CA ASP A 70 -15.54 4.56 6.94
C ASP A 70 -15.74 3.03 7.06
N GLN A 71 -16.37 2.59 8.15
CA GLN A 71 -16.73 1.18 8.37
C GLN A 71 -17.64 0.55 7.29
N PHE A 72 -18.27 1.37 6.44
CA PHE A 72 -19.13 0.93 5.34
C PHE A 72 -18.42 1.04 3.98
N ALA A 73 -17.11 1.28 3.97
CA ALA A 73 -16.28 1.49 2.80
C ALA A 73 -16.64 2.74 1.96
N ASN A 74 -17.33 3.72 2.54
CA ASN A 74 -17.49 5.03 1.90
C ASN A 74 -16.21 5.84 2.06
N GLN A 75 -15.80 6.56 1.03
CA GLN A 75 -14.64 7.43 1.11
C GLN A 75 -14.88 8.57 2.11
N VAL A 76 -13.85 8.86 2.92
CA VAL A 76 -13.87 9.94 3.92
C VAL A 76 -12.62 10.80 3.79
N ASN A 77 -12.63 12.03 4.34
CA ASN A 77 -11.53 13.01 4.21
C ASN A 77 -10.61 13.07 5.44
N GLN A 78 -10.59 12.00 6.23
CA GLN A 78 -9.78 11.89 7.43
C GLN A 78 -8.41 11.29 7.10
N PRO A 79 -7.37 11.63 7.86
CA PRO A 79 -6.04 11.08 7.65
C PRO A 79 -5.95 9.62 8.10
N ILE A 80 -5.21 8.83 7.33
CA ILE A 80 -4.74 7.49 7.69
C ILE A 80 -3.22 7.44 7.57
N THR A 81 -2.57 6.75 8.51
CA THR A 81 -1.13 6.48 8.49
C THR A 81 -0.92 4.98 8.57
N GLY A 82 -0.10 4.43 7.68
CA GLY A 82 0.23 3.02 7.67
C GLY A 82 1.46 2.68 6.83
N ASN A 83 1.80 1.42 6.77
CA ASN A 83 2.91 0.93 5.96
C ASN A 83 2.54 -0.36 5.24
N PHE A 84 3.18 -0.57 4.09
CA PHE A 84 3.08 -1.79 3.31
C PHE A 84 4.29 -2.67 3.61
N GLU A 85 4.06 -3.98 3.66
CA GLU A 85 5.06 -4.99 3.99
C GLU A 85 4.88 -6.20 3.07
N SER A 86 6.00 -6.80 2.67
CA SER A 86 6.04 -8.03 1.90
C SER A 86 6.90 -9.06 2.62
N ASN A 87 6.41 -10.28 2.75
CA ASN A 87 7.05 -11.29 3.60
C ASN A 87 8.30 -11.95 2.99
N GLY A 88 8.59 -11.78 1.69
CA GLY A 88 9.87 -12.23 1.13
C GLY A 88 10.04 -13.74 1.02
N VAL A 89 8.96 -14.51 0.74
CA VAL A 89 8.95 -15.99 0.81
C VAL A 89 10.05 -16.63 -0.03
#